data_AF-A0A656HPP9-F1
#
_entry.id   AF-A0A656HPP9-F1
#
_cell.length_a   1.000
_cell.length_b   1.000
_cell.length_c   1.000
_cell.angle_alpha   90.00
_cell.angle_beta   90.00
_cell.angle_gamma   90.00
#
_symmetry.space_group_name_H-M   'P 1'
#
loop_
_entity.id
_entity.type
_entity.pdbx_description
1 polymer ?
#
loop_
_entity_poly.entity_id
_entity_poly.type
_entity_poly.pdbx_seq_one_letter_code
_entity_poly.pdbx_strand_id
1 'polypeptide(L)'
;MQIDPTSWNCWAKRWKNVTPLNAGALDYMAGQKLPKALLAQLDASPERCWGKAADFEAWLDSQKITDPRHRRIMTEGALMGGLLQQGIPTHLAVISDDAGQFNVFDHALCWIHAERLVNRLIPVNDRQKAAVNAVRDAIWTLYADLKAYKQHLLYAVPRNAP
;
A
#
# COMPACT_ATOMS: atom_id res chain seq x y z
N MET A 1 16.15 -13.72 6.42
CA MET A 1 15.02 -13.78 5.48
C MET A 1 15.05 -15.17 4.85
N GLN A 2 14.27 -16.11 5.37
CA GLN A 2 14.16 -17.46 4.79
C GLN A 2 13.15 -17.38 3.65
N ILE A 3 13.56 -17.82 2.46
CA ILE A 3 12.68 -17.88 1.29
C ILE A 3 11.74 -19.07 1.49
N ASP A 4 10.44 -18.79 1.57
CA ASP A 4 9.38 -19.80 1.72
C ASP A 4 9.39 -20.77 0.53
N PRO A 5 9.47 -22.09 0.73
CA PRO A 5 9.44 -23.09 -0.35
C PRO A 5 8.19 -23.01 -1.24
N THR A 6 7.07 -22.42 -0.80
CA THR A 6 5.91 -22.17 -1.67
C THR A 6 6.16 -21.08 -2.73
N SER A 7 7.18 -20.23 -2.54
CA SER A 7 7.55 -19.20 -3.51
C SER A 7 8.05 -19.78 -4.83
N TRP A 8 8.57 -21.01 -4.84
CA TRP A 8 9.11 -21.65 -6.04
C TRP A 8 8.03 -21.90 -7.11
N ASN A 9 6.77 -22.09 -6.70
CA ASN A 9 5.66 -22.37 -7.62
C ASN A 9 5.26 -21.14 -8.47
N CYS A 10 5.44 -19.93 -7.95
CA CYS A 10 5.15 -18.71 -8.71
C CYS A 10 6.36 -18.24 -9.54
N TRP A 11 7.59 -18.61 -9.16
CA TRP A 11 8.84 -18.20 -9.82
C TRP A 11 9.05 -18.84 -11.21
N ALA A 12 8.50 -20.03 -11.47
CA ALA A 12 8.58 -20.67 -12.77
C ALA A 12 7.79 -19.94 -13.88
N LYS A 13 6.83 -19.08 -13.50
CA LYS A 13 6.05 -18.26 -14.43
C LYS A 13 6.75 -16.90 -14.62
N ARG A 14 7.60 -16.85 -15.65
CA ARG A 14 8.44 -15.70 -16.07
C ARG A 14 7.72 -14.35 -15.93
N TRP A 15 8.25 -13.58 -14.97
CA TRP A 15 7.83 -12.30 -14.39
C TRP A 15 7.20 -11.26 -15.33
N LYS A 16 5.97 -10.87 -14.99
CA LYS A 16 5.49 -9.46 -14.86
C LYS A 16 4.02 -9.36 -14.41
N ASN A 17 3.23 -10.43 -14.47
CA ASN A 17 1.77 -10.36 -14.29
C ASN A 17 1.17 -11.49 -13.42
N VAL A 18 1.95 -12.10 -12.52
CA VAL A 18 1.45 -13.18 -11.66
C VAL A 18 0.75 -12.58 -10.44
N THR A 19 -0.36 -13.18 -10.04
CA THR A 19 -1.10 -12.88 -8.80
C THR A 19 -0.77 -13.99 -7.78
N PRO A 20 0.22 -13.82 -6.88
CA PRO A 20 0.64 -14.87 -5.95
C PRO A 20 -0.08 -14.79 -4.59
N LEU A 21 -0.35 -15.94 -3.99
CA LEU A 21 -0.74 -16.10 -2.58
C LEU A 21 0.40 -16.75 -1.80
N ASN A 22 1.47 -15.98 -1.61
CA ASN A 22 2.59 -16.37 -0.75
C ASN A 22 2.30 -16.04 0.73
N ALA A 23 3.22 -16.40 1.63
CA ALA A 23 3.09 -16.10 3.07
C ALA A 23 2.74 -14.64 3.36
N GLY A 24 3.39 -13.67 2.69
CA GLY A 24 3.11 -12.26 2.89
C GLY A 24 1.71 -11.81 2.45
N ALA A 25 1.13 -12.46 1.44
CA ALA A 25 -0.27 -12.25 1.06
C ALA A 25 -1.22 -12.73 2.17
N LEU A 26 -0.95 -13.89 2.75
CA LEU A 26 -1.77 -14.48 3.82
C LEU A 26 -1.66 -13.67 5.12
N ASP A 27 -0.44 -13.22 5.46
CA ASP A 27 -0.19 -12.35 6.60
C ASP A 27 -0.98 -11.04 6.48
N TYR A 28 -0.99 -10.43 5.29
CA TYR A 28 -1.80 -9.26 5.02
C TYR A 28 -3.30 -9.55 5.21
N MET A 29 -3.82 -10.63 4.62
CA MET A 29 -5.23 -11.00 4.74
C MET A 29 -5.64 -11.25 6.18
N ALA A 30 -4.78 -11.90 6.97
CA ALA A 30 -5.00 -12.10 8.39
C ALA A 30 -5.02 -10.77 9.16
N GLY A 31 -4.09 -9.85 8.86
CA GLY A 31 -4.07 -8.50 9.43
C GLY A 31 -5.33 -7.69 9.12
N GLN A 32 -5.89 -7.85 7.91
CA GLN A 32 -7.18 -7.25 7.49
C GLN A 32 -8.42 -7.98 8.02
N LYS A 33 -8.23 -9.00 8.86
CA LYS A 33 -9.29 -9.80 9.51
C LYS A 33 -10.15 -10.59 8.52
N LEU A 34 -9.53 -11.17 7.49
CA LEU A 34 -10.20 -12.18 6.66
C LEU A 34 -10.64 -13.36 7.56
N PRO A 35 -11.86 -13.91 7.38
CA PRO A 35 -12.33 -15.03 8.20
C PRO A 35 -11.35 -16.20 8.24
N LYS A 36 -11.12 -16.76 9.43
CA LYS A 36 -10.20 -17.89 9.64
C LYS A 36 -10.53 -19.12 8.77
N ALA A 37 -11.82 -19.35 8.50
CA ALA A 37 -12.25 -20.42 7.62
C ALA A 37 -11.76 -20.22 6.17
N LEU A 38 -11.80 -18.98 5.67
CA LEU A 38 -11.27 -18.64 4.34
C LEU A 38 -9.74 -18.72 4.33
N LEU A 39 -9.07 -18.25 5.38
CA LEU A 39 -7.60 -18.42 5.50
C LEU A 39 -7.20 -19.90 5.49
N ALA A 40 -7.91 -20.76 6.23
CA ALA A 40 -7.66 -22.20 6.21
C ALA A 40 -7.94 -22.84 4.84
N GLN A 41 -8.99 -22.40 4.14
CA GLN A 41 -9.28 -22.84 2.77
C GLN A 41 -8.17 -22.43 1.80
N LEU A 42 -7.65 -21.20 1.91
CA LEU A 42 -6.49 -20.75 1.14
C LEU A 42 -5.27 -21.58 1.46
N ASP A 43 -5.05 -21.88 2.74
CA ASP A 43 -3.90 -22.67 3.19
C ASP A 43 -3.90 -24.11 2.63
N ALA A 44 -5.08 -24.70 2.51
CA ALA A 44 -5.26 -26.02 1.92
C ALA A 44 -5.23 -26.01 0.37
N SER A 45 -5.34 -24.85 -0.28
CA SER A 45 -5.40 -24.76 -1.74
C SER A 45 -4.05 -25.09 -2.39
N PRO A 46 -4.00 -26.03 -3.35
CA PRO A 46 -2.81 -26.30 -4.14
C PRO A 46 -2.53 -25.18 -5.16
N GLU A 47 -3.57 -24.43 -5.55
CA GLU A 47 -3.45 -23.30 -6.47
C GLU A 47 -3.17 -22.01 -5.69
N ARG A 48 -2.01 -21.41 -5.97
CA ARG A 48 -1.50 -20.23 -5.27
C ARG A 48 -0.98 -19.13 -6.22
N CYS A 49 -1.02 -19.35 -7.53
CA CYS A 49 -0.39 -18.45 -8.50
C CYS A 49 -1.19 -18.38 -9.83
N TRP A 50 -1.83 -17.25 -10.08
CA TRP A 50 -2.57 -17.00 -11.32
C TRP A 50 -1.77 -16.16 -12.31
N GLY A 51 -1.89 -16.46 -13.60
CA GLY A 51 -1.12 -15.76 -14.65
C GLY A 51 -1.74 -14.41 -15.06
N LYS A 52 -3.03 -14.21 -14.77
CA LYS A 52 -3.77 -12.97 -15.02
C LYS A 52 -4.75 -12.72 -13.87
N ALA A 53 -5.11 -11.45 -13.66
CA ALA A 53 -6.14 -11.08 -12.68
C ALA A 53 -7.49 -11.76 -12.95
N ALA A 54 -7.87 -11.91 -14.22
CA ALA A 54 -9.12 -12.61 -14.60
C ALA A 54 -9.14 -14.08 -14.14
N ASP A 55 -8.00 -14.76 -14.16
CA ASP A 55 -7.91 -16.16 -13.71
C ASP A 55 -8.10 -16.24 -12.18
N PHE A 56 -7.58 -15.25 -11.44
CA PHE A 56 -7.79 -15.14 -10.00
C PHE A 56 -9.25 -14.85 -9.65
N GLU A 57 -9.90 -13.93 -10.36
CA GLU A 57 -11.33 -13.63 -10.16
C GLU A 57 -12.21 -14.86 -10.48
N ALA A 58 -11.91 -15.58 -11.57
CA ALA A 58 -12.61 -16.83 -11.90
C ALA A 58 -12.38 -17.91 -10.83
N TRP A 59 -11.17 -17.96 -10.25
CA TRP A 59 -10.90 -18.84 -9.12
C TRP A 59 -11.73 -18.46 -7.89
N LEU A 60 -11.81 -17.17 -7.53
CA LEU A 60 -12.68 -16.70 -6.43
C LEU A 60 -14.14 -17.10 -6.63
N ASP A 61 -14.65 -17.00 -7.86
CA ASP A 61 -15.99 -17.44 -8.23
C ASP A 61 -16.16 -18.95 -8.01
N SER A 62 -15.20 -19.76 -8.45
CA SER A 62 -15.21 -21.22 -8.25
C SER A 62 -15.23 -21.63 -6.78
N GLN A 63 -14.60 -20.83 -5.92
CA GLN A 63 -14.56 -21.02 -4.47
C GLN A 63 -15.81 -20.45 -3.76
N LYS A 64 -16.76 -19.89 -4.51
CA LYS A 64 -17.98 -19.23 -3.98
C LYS A 64 -17.67 -18.05 -3.05
N ILE A 65 -16.56 -17.36 -3.29
CA ILE A 65 -16.15 -16.17 -2.53
C ILE A 65 -16.80 -14.95 -3.18
N THR A 66 -18.03 -14.65 -2.77
CA THR A 66 -18.87 -13.60 -3.37
C THR A 66 -18.95 -12.32 -2.53
N ASP A 67 -18.60 -12.39 -1.25
CA ASP A 67 -18.63 -11.23 -0.36
C ASP A 67 -17.63 -10.16 -0.85
N PRO A 68 -18.09 -8.92 -1.13
CA PRO A 68 -17.23 -7.87 -1.69
C PRO A 68 -16.05 -7.50 -0.79
N ARG A 69 -16.23 -7.55 0.54
CA ARG A 69 -15.16 -7.25 1.49
C ARG A 69 -14.11 -8.34 1.47
N HIS A 70 -14.51 -9.61 1.42
CA HIS A 70 -13.57 -10.73 1.33
C HIS A 70 -12.77 -10.69 0.02
N ARG A 71 -13.45 -10.47 -1.13
CA ARG A 71 -12.75 -10.33 -2.42
C ARG A 71 -11.76 -9.17 -2.40
N ARG A 72 -12.16 -8.01 -1.87
CA ARG A 72 -11.26 -6.86 -1.70
C ARG A 72 -10.00 -7.23 -0.91
N ILE A 73 -10.16 -7.81 0.28
CA ILE A 73 -9.02 -8.20 1.13
C ILE A 73 -8.12 -9.22 0.41
N MET A 74 -8.71 -10.16 -0.31
CA MET A 74 -7.96 -11.19 -1.03
C MET A 74 -7.20 -10.63 -2.24
N THR A 75 -7.81 -9.72 -2.99
CA THR A 75 -7.15 -9.01 -4.09
C THR A 75 -6.01 -8.12 -3.57
N GLU A 76 -6.23 -7.37 -2.49
CA GLU A 76 -5.18 -6.59 -1.82
C GLU A 76 -4.05 -7.48 -1.29
N GLY A 77 -4.35 -8.63 -0.68
CA GLY A 77 -3.34 -9.57 -0.23
C GLY A 77 -2.54 -10.16 -1.38
N ALA A 78 -3.18 -10.49 -2.51
CA ALA A 78 -2.47 -10.96 -3.68
C ALA A 78 -1.58 -9.87 -4.32
N LEU A 79 -2.02 -8.61 -4.28
CA LEU A 79 -1.18 -7.46 -4.63
C LEU A 79 0.03 -7.34 -3.69
N MET A 80 -0.16 -7.45 -2.38
CA MET A 80 0.93 -7.48 -1.39
C MET A 80 1.93 -8.61 -1.68
N GLY A 81 1.42 -9.81 -1.97
CA GLY A 81 2.25 -10.94 -2.37
C GLY A 81 3.10 -10.64 -3.60
N GLY A 82 2.52 -9.99 -4.61
CA GLY A 82 3.22 -9.56 -5.82
C GLY A 82 4.29 -8.51 -5.56
N LEU A 83 4.00 -7.51 -4.73
CA LEU A 83 4.95 -6.47 -4.30
C LEU A 83 6.15 -7.09 -3.57
N LEU A 84 5.88 -7.97 -2.59
CA LEU A 84 6.93 -8.65 -1.82
C LEU A 84 7.79 -9.56 -2.69
N GLN A 85 7.17 -10.25 -3.64
CA GLN A 85 7.89 -11.08 -4.59
C GLN A 85 8.84 -10.23 -5.46
N GLN A 86 8.49 -8.98 -5.77
CA GLN A 86 9.39 -8.02 -6.45
C GLN A 86 10.44 -7.38 -5.53
N GLY A 87 10.48 -7.74 -4.25
CA GLY A 87 11.42 -7.18 -3.27
C GLY A 87 10.99 -5.83 -2.69
N ILE A 88 9.74 -5.41 -2.92
CA ILE A 88 9.18 -4.20 -2.31
C ILE A 88 8.80 -4.53 -0.87
N PRO A 89 9.38 -3.86 0.14
CA PRO A 89 9.17 -4.23 1.53
C PRO A 89 7.80 -3.73 2.06
N THR A 90 7.27 -4.45 3.06
CA THR A 90 5.94 -4.18 3.66
C THR A 90 5.81 -2.84 4.40
N HIS A 91 6.92 -2.20 4.77
CA HIS A 91 6.92 -0.94 5.53
C HIS A 91 6.88 0.32 4.65
N LEU A 92 6.77 0.16 3.32
CA LEU A 92 6.54 1.29 2.42
C LEU A 92 5.06 1.62 2.38
N ALA A 93 4.75 2.91 2.49
CA ALA A 93 3.39 3.42 2.38
C ALA A 93 3.08 3.82 0.93
N VAL A 94 1.81 3.68 0.55
CA VAL A 94 1.25 4.31 -0.65
C VAL A 94 1.07 5.80 -0.36
N ILE A 95 1.58 6.66 -1.26
CA ILE A 95 1.43 8.12 -1.13
C ILE A 95 0.52 8.61 -2.25
N SER A 96 -0.64 9.18 -1.92
CA SER A 96 -1.57 9.74 -2.91
C SER A 96 -2.27 11.02 -2.45
N ASP A 97 -3.18 11.54 -3.26
CA ASP A 97 -4.07 12.69 -2.99
C ASP A 97 -5.35 12.32 -2.21
N ASP A 98 -5.38 11.17 -1.53
CA ASP A 98 -6.57 10.62 -0.86
C ASP A 98 -7.70 10.15 -1.81
N ALA A 99 -7.43 10.00 -3.12
CA ALA A 99 -8.41 9.36 -3.98
C ALA A 99 -8.67 7.92 -3.52
N GLY A 100 -9.93 7.59 -3.23
CA GLY A 100 -10.32 6.34 -2.56
C GLY A 100 -9.86 5.05 -3.27
N GLN A 101 -9.61 5.10 -4.58
CA GLN A 101 -9.04 3.99 -5.35
C GLN A 101 -7.59 3.63 -4.95
N PHE A 102 -6.88 4.53 -4.24
CA PHE A 102 -5.53 4.31 -3.72
C PHE A 102 -5.51 4.08 -2.20
N ASN A 103 -6.68 3.99 -1.56
CA ASN A 103 -6.79 3.70 -0.13
C ASN A 103 -6.60 2.20 0.13
N VAL A 104 -5.38 1.74 -0.11
CA VAL A 104 -4.90 0.36 0.06
C VAL A 104 -3.60 0.40 0.87
N PHE A 105 -3.38 -0.62 1.70
CA PHE A 105 -2.19 -0.74 2.57
C PHE A 105 -2.02 0.44 3.54
N ASP A 106 -0.82 0.61 4.09
CA ASP A 106 -0.45 1.82 4.79
C ASP A 106 -0.44 2.99 3.80
N HIS A 107 -1.21 4.02 4.12
CA HIS A 107 -1.44 5.14 3.21
C HIS A 107 -1.07 6.47 3.85
N ALA A 108 -0.45 7.35 3.05
CA ALA A 108 -0.10 8.69 3.45
C ALA A 108 -0.54 9.73 2.41
N LEU A 109 -0.87 10.91 2.90
CA LEU A 109 -1.23 12.06 2.07
C LEU A 109 0.02 12.71 1.47
N CYS A 110 -0.06 13.08 0.19
CA CYS A 110 1.03 13.67 -0.55
C CYS A 110 1.10 15.19 -0.38
N TRP A 111 2.20 15.70 0.17
CA TRP A 111 2.45 17.15 0.30
C TRP A 111 2.48 17.90 -1.04
N ILE A 112 2.94 17.24 -2.11
CA ILE A 112 2.87 17.82 -3.46
C ILE A 112 1.40 18.02 -3.88
N HIS A 113 0.51 17.10 -3.53
CA HIS A 113 -0.92 17.26 -3.79
C HIS A 113 -1.55 18.35 -2.92
N ALA A 114 -1.10 18.52 -1.67
CA ALA A 114 -1.55 19.61 -0.81
C ALA A 114 -1.19 20.99 -1.39
N GLU A 115 0.01 21.17 -1.96
CA GLU A 115 0.45 22.43 -2.57
C GLU A 115 -0.14 22.67 -3.97
N ARG A 116 -0.49 21.60 -4.70
CA ARG A 116 -0.84 21.63 -6.13
C ARG A 116 -1.88 22.68 -6.51
N LEU A 117 -2.95 22.83 -5.73
CA LEU A 117 -4.02 23.79 -6.05
C LEU A 117 -3.55 25.24 -5.90
N VAL A 118 -2.72 25.53 -4.90
CA VAL A 118 -2.14 26.85 -4.67
C VAL A 118 -1.13 27.18 -5.78
N ASN A 119 -0.26 26.23 -6.12
CA ASN A 119 0.75 26.41 -7.15
C ASN A 119 0.17 26.60 -8.57
N ARG A 120 -1.10 26.20 -8.79
CA ARG A 120 -1.79 26.35 -10.09
C ARG A 120 -2.57 27.66 -10.23
N LEU A 121 -2.66 28.46 -9.18
CA LEU A 121 -3.31 29.77 -9.28
C LEU A 121 -2.54 30.66 -10.26
N ILE A 122 -3.28 31.37 -11.12
CA ILE A 122 -2.71 32.32 -12.09
C ILE A 122 -2.87 33.73 -11.51
N PRO A 123 -1.83 34.32 -10.89
CA PRO A 123 -1.90 35.67 -10.35
C PRO A 123 -1.92 36.70 -11.49
N VAL A 124 -2.79 37.71 -11.38
CA VAL A 124 -2.91 38.80 -12.37
C VAL A 124 -2.21 40.09 -11.92
N ASN A 125 -1.64 40.12 -10.72
CA ASN A 125 -0.85 41.24 -10.20
C ASN A 125 0.15 40.77 -9.12
N ASP A 126 1.08 41.66 -8.76
CA ASP A 126 2.16 41.36 -7.81
C ASP A 126 1.64 41.01 -6.42
N ARG A 127 0.54 41.63 -5.97
CA ARG A 127 -0.09 41.31 -4.69
C ARG A 127 -0.57 39.86 -4.65
N GLN A 128 -1.21 39.38 -5.71
CA GLN A 128 -1.65 37.99 -5.82
C GLN A 128 -0.48 37.03 -5.94
N LYS A 129 0.57 37.40 -6.70
CA LYS A 129 1.80 36.61 -6.80
C LYS A 129 2.45 36.42 -5.43
N ALA A 130 2.55 37.50 -4.65
CA ALA A 130 3.06 37.46 -3.29
C ALA A 130 2.20 36.57 -2.38
N ALA A 131 0.87 36.65 -2.49
CA ALA A 131 -0.04 35.81 -1.71
C ALA A 131 0.11 34.32 -2.04
N VAL A 132 0.21 33.95 -3.32
CA VAL A 132 0.47 32.56 -3.73
C VAL A 132 1.78 32.05 -3.14
N ASN A 133 2.86 32.82 -3.27
CA ASN A 133 4.16 32.44 -2.72
C ASN A 133 4.12 32.29 -1.19
N ALA A 134 3.49 33.23 -0.47
CA ALA A 134 3.37 33.16 0.98
C ALA A 134 2.67 31.89 1.47
N VAL A 135 1.59 31.47 0.79
CA VAL A 135 0.88 30.21 1.14
C VAL A 135 1.73 28.99 0.82
N ARG A 136 2.44 28.98 -0.32
CA ARG A 136 3.36 27.88 -0.68
C ARG A 136 4.48 27.74 0.36
N ASP A 137 5.08 28.87 0.75
CA ASP A 137 6.11 28.90 1.78
C ASP A 137 5.57 28.40 3.13
N ALA A 138 4.35 28.77 3.51
CA ALA A 138 3.72 28.29 4.73
C ALA A 138 3.51 26.76 4.71
N ILE A 139 3.06 26.18 3.59
CA ILE A 139 2.89 24.72 3.44
C ILE A 139 4.23 24.00 3.64
N TRP A 140 5.29 24.46 2.97
CA TRP A 140 6.59 23.80 3.04
C TRP A 140 7.33 24.06 4.35
N THR A 141 7.10 25.21 4.99
CA THR A 141 7.57 25.50 6.35
C THR A 141 6.94 24.52 7.34
N LEU A 142 5.61 24.34 7.29
CA LEU A 142 4.93 23.35 8.14
C LEU A 142 5.48 21.93 7.91
N TYR A 143 5.70 21.53 6.66
CA TYR A 143 6.31 20.23 6.36
C TYR A 143 7.73 20.09 6.96
N ALA A 144 8.54 21.14 6.89
CA ALA A 144 9.87 21.16 7.48
C ALA A 144 9.81 21.05 9.01
N ASP A 145 8.90 21.80 9.64
CA ASP A 145 8.69 21.78 11.09
C ASP A 145 8.24 20.39 11.57
N LEU A 146 7.34 19.73 10.85
CA LEU A 146 6.89 18.37 11.16
C LEU A 146 8.04 17.35 11.06
N LYS A 147 8.93 17.50 10.06
CA LYS A 147 10.14 16.66 9.97
C LYS A 147 11.09 16.89 11.13
N ALA A 148 11.32 18.16 11.49
CA ALA A 148 12.16 18.51 12.63
C ALA A 148 11.58 17.95 13.94
N TYR A 149 10.27 18.12 14.16
CA TYR A 149 9.56 17.56 15.31
C TYR A 149 9.72 16.04 15.41
N LYS A 150 9.54 15.30 14.30
CA LYS A 150 9.77 13.85 14.27
C LYS A 150 11.20 13.49 14.67
N GLN A 151 12.20 14.23 14.20
CA GLN A 151 13.60 13.99 14.57
C GLN A 151 13.84 14.25 16.05
N HIS A 152 13.33 15.36 16.59
CA HIS A 152 13.45 15.67 18.02
C HIS A 152 12.83 14.59 18.91
N LEU A 153 11.66 14.05 18.56
CA LEU A 153 11.06 12.92 19.29
C LEU A 153 11.95 11.67 19.26
N LEU A 154 12.60 11.38 18.14
CA LEU A 154 13.49 10.22 18.00
C LEU A 154 14.80 10.36 18.79
N TYR A 155 15.23 11.58 19.12
CA TYR A 155 16.41 11.85 19.94
C TYR A 155 16.08 12.14 21.43
N ALA A 156 14.83 12.44 21.77
CA ALA A 156 14.39 12.74 23.13
C ALA A 156 13.88 11.51 23.91
N VAL A 157 13.56 10.40 23.23
CA VAL A 157 13.16 9.13 23.87
C VAL A 157 14.37 8.20 23.94
N PRO A 158 14.84 7.79 25.13
CA PRO A 158 15.89 6.77 25.25
C PRO A 158 15.40 5.49 24.58
N ARG A 159 16.18 4.95 23.63
CA ARG A 159 15.85 3.70 22.91
C ARG A 159 15.71 2.47 23.81
N ASN A 160 16.00 2.59 25.11
CA ASN A 160 16.00 1.54 26.12
C ASN A 160 15.28 1.99 27.41
N ALA A 161 14.05 2.50 27.33
CA ALA A 161 13.17 2.46 28.49
C ALA A 161 12.63 1.01 28.63
N PRO A 162 12.63 0.42 29.85
CA PRO A 162 12.35 -1.00 30.07
C PRO A 162 10.96 -1.44 29.58
#